data_AF-A0A0T6BGE0-F1
#
_entry.id   AF-A0A0T6BGE0-F1
#
_cell.length_a   1.000
_cell.length_b   1.000
_cell.length_c   1.000
_cell.angle_alpha   90.00
_cell.angle_beta   90.00
_cell.angle_gamma   90.00
#
_symmetry.space_group_name_H-M   'P 1'
#
loop_
_entity.id
_entity.type
_entity.pdbx_description
1 polymer ?
#
loop_
_entity_poly.entity_id
_entity_poly.type
_entity_poly.pdbx_seq_one_letter_code
_entity_poly.pdbx_strand_id
1 'polypeptide(L)'
;MPRLFPISFQTQKCKVPPSAPKNIEKVINKCQDEIRVAILTEALQVFNFDTQNKTRTKRQAFTQDETKIAGCLLHCVYRRMNALNEQGFPTIEGLVSLYATGVKDTGYLLATLQSVSTCLSDAQKKVPKDLKAEEENSNQCSVAFEVFNCVSDRIGEYCGQTP
;
A
#
# COMPACT_ATOMS: atom_id res chain seq x y z
N MET A 1 5.27 22.18 43.59
CA MET A 1 5.66 20.79 43.26
C MET A 1 5.27 20.51 41.82
N PRO A 2 6.22 20.43 40.87
CA PRO A 2 5.92 19.99 39.52
C PRO A 2 5.98 18.45 39.44
N ARG A 3 4.94 17.84 38.88
CA ARG A 3 4.89 16.40 38.59
C ARG A 3 5.85 16.10 37.44
N LEU A 4 6.87 15.27 37.69
CA LEU A 4 7.62 14.61 36.63
C LEU A 4 6.69 13.57 35.97
N PHE A 5 6.41 13.76 34.69
CA PHE A 5 5.97 12.67 33.82
C PHE A 5 7.19 11.79 33.50
N PRO A 6 7.10 10.44 33.59
CA PRO A 6 8.15 9.59 33.09
C PRO A 6 8.11 9.61 31.57
N ILE A 7 9.08 10.30 30.95
CA ILE A 7 9.39 10.11 29.54
C ILE A 7 9.98 8.71 29.44
N SER A 8 9.18 7.76 28.96
CA SER A 8 9.68 6.45 28.56
C SER A 8 10.59 6.66 27.37
N PHE A 9 11.91 6.73 27.60
CA PHE A 9 12.91 6.61 26.55
C PHE A 9 12.89 5.15 26.07
N GLN A 10 11.97 4.83 25.16
CA GLN A 10 12.22 3.72 24.26
C GLN A 10 13.47 4.10 23.46
N THR A 11 14.55 3.37 23.66
CA THR A 11 15.71 3.40 22.78
C THR A 11 15.19 3.12 21.37
N GLN A 12 15.05 4.17 20.55
CA GLN A 12 14.58 4.04 19.18
C GLN A 12 15.50 3.05 18.46
N LYS A 13 14.96 1.86 18.15
CA LYS A 13 15.70 0.79 17.46
C LYS A 13 15.99 1.14 16.00
N CYS A 14 15.28 2.14 15.47
CA CYS A 14 15.49 2.67 14.13
C CYS A 14 15.27 4.17 14.08
N LYS A 15 15.86 4.80 13.07
CA LYS A 15 15.45 6.13 12.59
C LYS A 15 14.62 5.97 11.31
N VAL A 16 13.30 6.09 11.46
CA VAL A 16 12.37 6.13 10.32
C VAL A 16 12.64 7.41 9.52
N PRO A 17 12.76 7.34 8.18
CA PRO A 17 12.94 8.54 7.36
C PRO A 17 11.76 9.50 7.55
N PRO A 18 12.00 10.82 7.69
CA PRO A 18 10.96 11.79 8.05
C PRO A 18 9.95 12.08 6.92
N SER A 19 10.24 11.62 5.70
CA SER A 19 9.39 11.83 4.53
C SER A 19 9.67 10.78 3.48
N ALA A 20 8.64 10.38 2.74
CA ALA A 20 8.81 9.59 1.54
C ALA A 20 9.79 10.30 0.57
N PRO A 21 10.65 9.55 -0.14
CA PRO A 21 11.50 10.08 -1.18
C PRO A 21 10.73 10.98 -2.18
N LYS A 22 11.26 12.16 -2.55
CA LYS A 22 10.58 13.13 -3.44
C LYS A 22 10.17 12.56 -4.81
N ASN A 23 10.85 11.51 -5.26
CA ASN A 23 10.49 10.74 -6.45
C ASN A 23 9.19 9.95 -6.28
N ILE A 24 8.93 9.41 -5.08
CA ILE A 24 7.69 8.67 -4.77
C ILE A 24 6.49 9.61 -4.75
N GLU A 25 6.62 10.83 -4.21
CA GLU A 25 5.52 11.82 -4.21
C GLU A 25 5.03 12.16 -5.63
N LYS A 26 5.96 12.35 -6.58
CA LYS A 26 5.63 12.56 -8.00
C LYS A 26 4.94 11.35 -8.63
N VAL A 27 5.34 10.15 -8.26
CA VAL A 27 4.73 8.89 -8.74
C VAL A 27 3.32 8.74 -8.18
N ILE A 28 3.11 9.03 -6.90
CA ILE A 28 1.80 9.01 -6.24
C ILE A 28 0.84 9.95 -6.97
N ASN A 29 1.23 11.19 -7.25
CA ASN A 29 0.37 12.14 -7.96
C ASN A 29 -0.06 11.63 -9.34
N LYS A 30 0.88 11.07 -10.12
CA LYS A 30 0.56 10.46 -11.42
C LYS A 30 -0.39 9.28 -11.30
N CYS A 31 -0.19 8.42 -10.31
CA CYS A 31 -1.07 7.28 -10.07
C CYS A 31 -2.47 7.72 -9.60
N GLN A 32 -2.57 8.76 -8.78
CA GLN A 32 -3.86 9.33 -8.40
C GLN A 32 -4.62 9.88 -9.61
N ASP A 33 -3.93 10.54 -10.54
CA ASP A 33 -4.56 11.06 -11.76
C ASP A 33 -5.05 9.93 -12.67
N GLU A 34 -4.28 8.85 -12.83
CA GLU A 34 -4.71 7.64 -13.56
C GLU A 34 -5.98 7.02 -12.95
N ILE A 35 -6.01 6.87 -11.62
CA ILE A 35 -7.14 6.27 -10.91
C ILE A 35 -8.37 7.17 -11.00
N ARG A 36 -8.21 8.49 -10.85
CA ARG A 36 -9.31 9.45 -11.04
C ARG A 36 -9.91 9.33 -12.43
N VAL A 37 -9.08 9.26 -13.48
CA VAL A 37 -9.56 9.10 -14.86
C VAL A 37 -10.28 7.76 -15.06
N ALA A 38 -9.75 6.67 -14.50
CA ALA A 38 -10.40 5.35 -14.57
C ALA A 38 -11.78 5.36 -13.88
N ILE A 39 -11.88 5.87 -12.66
CA ILE A 39 -13.14 5.98 -11.91
C ILE A 39 -14.15 6.87 -12.64
N LEU A 40 -13.71 8.02 -13.17
CA LEU A 40 -14.58 8.92 -13.94
C LEU A 40 -15.08 8.24 -15.22
N THR A 41 -14.24 7.46 -15.88
CA THR A 41 -14.62 6.72 -17.10
C THR A 41 -15.62 5.61 -16.79
N GLU A 42 -15.41 4.85 -15.71
CA GLU A 42 -16.37 3.84 -15.23
C GLU A 42 -17.72 4.47 -14.86
N ALA A 43 -17.70 5.59 -14.14
CA ALA A 43 -18.92 6.32 -13.79
C ALA A 43 -19.67 6.81 -15.04
N LEU A 44 -18.95 7.36 -16.04
CA LEU A 44 -19.55 7.80 -17.31
C LEU A 44 -20.13 6.64 -18.13
N GLN A 45 -19.51 5.47 -18.08
CA GLN A 45 -20.08 4.26 -18.70
C GLN A 45 -21.38 3.88 -18.00
N VAL A 46 -21.45 3.89 -16.66
CA VAL A 46 -22.71 3.64 -15.92
C VAL A 46 -23.79 4.69 -16.23
N PHE A 47 -23.43 5.97 -16.34
CA PHE A 47 -24.37 7.03 -16.71
C PHE A 47 -24.92 6.88 -18.13
N ASN A 48 -24.16 6.28 -19.05
CA ASN A 48 -24.62 5.97 -20.39
C ASN A 48 -25.57 4.76 -20.45
N PHE A 49 -25.66 3.94 -19.40
CA PHE A 49 -26.46 2.70 -19.38
C PHE A 49 -27.72 2.73 -18.50
N ASP A 50 -27.86 3.61 -17.51
CA ASP A 50 -29.03 3.59 -16.62
C ASP A 50 -29.68 4.96 -16.38
N THR A 51 -30.71 5.23 -17.18
CA THR A 51 -31.89 5.96 -16.73
C THR A 51 -32.79 4.94 -16.01
N GLN A 52 -32.58 4.64 -14.72
CA GLN A 52 -33.63 4.24 -13.74
C GLN A 52 -33.02 3.84 -12.37
N ASN A 53 -33.44 4.60 -11.34
CA ASN A 53 -33.66 4.19 -9.94
C ASN A 53 -32.65 3.25 -9.26
N LYS A 54 -31.80 3.80 -8.37
CA LYS A 54 -31.44 3.20 -7.06
C LYS A 54 -30.57 4.14 -6.19
N THR A 55 -31.23 4.87 -5.30
CA THR A 55 -30.60 5.66 -4.22
C THR A 55 -30.98 5.06 -2.86
N ARG A 56 -30.20 4.10 -2.33
CA ARG A 56 -30.01 3.93 -0.87
C ARG A 56 -28.97 2.91 -0.37
N THR A 57 -28.31 2.15 -1.24
CA THR A 57 -27.25 1.18 -0.83
C THR A 57 -25.83 1.77 -0.89
N LYS A 58 -25.68 3.09 -0.83
CA LYS A 58 -24.42 3.76 -1.15
C LYS A 58 -23.37 3.69 -0.03
N ARG A 59 -23.76 3.76 1.26
CA ARG A 59 -22.79 4.05 2.35
C ARG A 59 -21.92 2.88 2.86
N GLN A 60 -22.35 1.62 2.75
CA GLN A 60 -21.53 0.46 3.17
C GLN A 60 -20.61 -0.08 2.06
N ALA A 61 -20.89 0.23 0.79
CA ALA A 61 -20.00 -0.11 -0.33
C ALA A 61 -18.69 0.71 -0.32
N PHE A 62 -18.72 1.93 0.22
CA PHE A 62 -17.57 2.84 0.19
C PHE A 62 -16.32 2.33 0.95
N THR A 63 -16.42 1.54 2.02
CA THR A 63 -15.22 1.10 2.77
C THR A 63 -14.42 0.02 2.05
N GLN A 64 -15.11 -0.89 1.34
CA GLN A 64 -14.46 -1.86 0.46
C GLN A 64 -13.90 -1.17 -0.79
N ASP A 65 -14.62 -0.20 -1.34
CA ASP A 65 -14.17 0.55 -2.51
C ASP A 65 -12.95 1.44 -2.17
N GLU A 66 -12.91 2.07 -0.99
CA GLU A 66 -11.76 2.85 -0.51
C GLU A 66 -10.51 1.98 -0.36
N THR A 67 -10.67 0.79 0.21
CA THR A 67 -9.59 -0.20 0.35
C THR A 67 -9.08 -0.66 -1.02
N LYS A 68 -10.00 -0.93 -1.95
CA LYS A 68 -9.67 -1.31 -3.32
C LYS A 68 -8.95 -0.20 -4.08
N ILE A 69 -9.42 1.05 -3.94
CA ILE A 69 -8.80 2.24 -4.52
C ILE A 69 -7.39 2.45 -3.96
N ALA A 70 -7.22 2.34 -2.63
CA ALA A 70 -5.91 2.44 -1.99
C ALA A 70 -4.96 1.32 -2.46
N GLY A 71 -5.46 0.10 -2.58
CA GLY A 71 -4.71 -1.04 -3.12
C GLY A 71 -4.26 -0.84 -4.56
N CYS A 72 -5.14 -0.35 -5.44
CA CYS A 72 -4.78 -0.06 -6.82
C CYS A 72 -3.83 1.14 -6.95
N LEU A 73 -3.92 2.12 -6.06
CA LEU A 73 -2.94 3.21 -5.97
C LEU A 73 -1.56 2.66 -5.61
N LEU A 74 -1.48 1.82 -4.59
CA LEU A 74 -0.23 1.16 -4.18
C LEU A 74 0.34 0.28 -5.30
N HIS A 75 -0.51 -0.49 -5.97
CA HIS A 75 -0.10 -1.30 -7.12
C HIS A 75 0.48 -0.45 -8.26
N CYS A 76 -0.15 0.68 -8.59
CA CYS A 76 0.39 1.62 -9.57
C CYS A 76 1.76 2.18 -9.16
N VAL A 77 1.92 2.54 -7.89
CA VAL A 77 3.20 3.03 -7.35
C VAL A 77 4.26 1.94 -7.47
N TYR A 78 3.95 0.70 -7.08
CA TYR A 78 4.86 -0.43 -7.20
C TYR A 78 5.26 -0.70 -8.65
N ARG A 79 4.32 -0.64 -9.58
CA ARG A 79 4.59 -0.78 -11.02
C ARG A 79 5.57 0.29 -11.51
N ARG A 80 5.31 1.56 -11.18
CA ARG A 80 6.14 2.69 -11.62
C ARG A 80 7.52 2.73 -10.96
N MET A 81 7.67 2.06 -9.82
CA MET A 81 8.93 1.93 -9.09
C MET A 81 9.66 0.62 -9.42
N ASN A 82 9.19 -0.15 -10.41
CA ASN A 82 9.73 -1.45 -10.80
C ASN A 82 9.81 -2.45 -9.62
N ALA A 83 8.81 -2.40 -8.74
CA ALA A 83 8.73 -3.26 -7.58
C ALA A 83 7.88 -4.53 -7.79
N LEU A 84 7.39 -4.75 -9.00
CA LEU A 84 6.54 -5.88 -9.38
C LEU A 84 7.31 -6.91 -10.23
N ASN A 85 6.89 -8.17 -10.16
CA ASN A 85 7.34 -9.22 -11.09
C ASN A 85 6.55 -9.19 -12.42
N GLU A 86 6.87 -10.12 -13.32
CA GLU A 86 6.21 -10.25 -14.63
C GLU A 86 4.70 -10.51 -14.53
N GLN A 87 4.26 -11.12 -13.44
CA GLN A 87 2.87 -11.41 -13.11
C GLN A 87 2.15 -10.24 -12.41
N GLY A 88 2.82 -9.11 -12.22
CA GLY A 88 2.25 -7.91 -11.61
C GLY A 88 2.13 -7.94 -10.08
N PHE A 89 2.83 -8.85 -9.41
CA PHE A 89 2.85 -8.96 -7.94
C PHE A 89 4.12 -8.34 -7.33
N PRO A 90 4.04 -7.78 -6.11
CA PRO A 90 5.20 -7.19 -5.44
C PRO A 90 6.34 -8.20 -5.23
N THR A 91 7.58 -7.71 -5.28
CA THR A 91 8.80 -8.49 -5.02
C THR A 91 9.53 -7.98 -3.78
N ILE A 92 10.29 -8.87 -3.12
CA ILE A 92 11.05 -8.49 -1.92
C ILE A 92 12.06 -7.40 -2.25
N GLU A 93 12.86 -7.60 -3.30
CA GLU A 93 13.88 -6.63 -3.74
C GLU A 93 13.26 -5.27 -4.09
N GLY A 94 12.18 -5.31 -4.87
CA GLY A 94 11.45 -4.12 -5.28
C GLY A 94 10.90 -3.31 -4.12
N LEU A 95 10.24 -3.97 -3.16
CA LEU A 95 9.68 -3.30 -1.99
C LEU A 95 10.75 -2.83 -1.02
N VAL A 96 11.79 -3.61 -0.76
CA VAL A 96 12.91 -3.15 0.09
C VAL A 96 13.56 -1.91 -0.51
N SER A 97 13.78 -1.90 -1.83
CA SER A 97 14.26 -0.72 -2.54
C SER A 97 13.31 0.46 -2.35
N LEU A 98 11.99 0.26 -2.52
CA LEU A 98 10.98 1.30 -2.34
C LEU A 98 11.02 1.95 -0.94
N TYR A 99 11.00 1.14 0.12
CA TYR A 99 10.93 1.63 1.51
C TYR A 99 12.26 2.16 2.04
N ALA A 100 13.37 1.58 1.60
CA ALA A 100 14.68 1.88 2.17
C ALA A 100 15.60 2.72 1.27
N THR A 101 15.12 3.17 0.10
CA THR A 101 15.88 4.10 -0.76
C THR A 101 16.29 5.35 0.02
N GLY A 102 17.60 5.60 0.09
CA GLY A 102 18.16 6.78 0.76
C GLY A 102 18.22 6.68 2.28
N VAL A 103 17.83 5.55 2.89
CA VAL A 103 17.94 5.31 4.33
C VAL A 103 19.34 4.84 4.69
N LYS A 104 19.94 5.47 5.70
CA LYS A 104 21.28 5.12 6.22
C LYS A 104 21.22 4.30 7.51
N ASP A 105 20.05 4.22 8.12
CA ASP A 105 19.85 3.55 9.40
C ASP A 105 19.77 2.04 9.20
N THR A 106 20.73 1.32 9.80
CA THR A 106 20.85 -0.14 9.66
C THR A 106 19.70 -0.88 10.34
N GLY A 107 19.18 -0.34 11.46
CA GLY A 107 18.01 -0.88 12.14
C GLY A 107 16.77 -0.83 11.27
N TYR A 108 16.51 0.32 10.62
CA TYR A 108 15.42 0.48 9.68
C TYR A 108 15.55 -0.44 8.45
N LEU A 109 16.76 -0.55 7.89
CA LEU A 109 17.03 -1.45 6.76
C LEU A 109 16.69 -2.91 7.09
N LEU A 110 17.14 -3.38 8.26
CA LEU A 110 16.89 -4.74 8.73
C LEU A 110 15.39 -4.97 9.00
N ALA A 111 14.75 -4.01 9.68
CA ALA A 111 13.32 -4.05 9.96
C ALA A 111 12.51 -4.14 8.68
N THR A 112 12.86 -3.32 7.68
CA THR A 112 12.21 -3.29 6.36
C THR A 112 12.34 -4.63 5.66
N LEU A 113 13.56 -5.18 5.57
CA LEU A 113 13.81 -6.46 4.89
C LEU A 113 13.03 -7.61 5.56
N GLN A 114 13.08 -7.71 6.88
CA GLN A 114 12.35 -8.75 7.62
C GLN A 114 10.84 -8.62 7.46
N SER A 115 10.33 -7.38 7.52
CA SER A 115 8.90 -7.09 7.39
C SER A 115 8.40 -7.45 5.99
N VAL A 116 9.07 -6.95 4.95
CA VAL A 116 8.73 -7.23 3.55
C VAL A 116 8.76 -8.72 3.27
N SER A 117 9.84 -9.43 3.66
CA SER A 117 9.95 -10.87 3.40
C SER A 117 8.81 -11.66 4.05
N THR A 118 8.40 -11.31 5.27
CA THR A 118 7.33 -12.05 5.95
C THR A 118 5.97 -11.73 5.36
N CYS A 119 5.66 -10.45 5.21
CA CYS A 119 4.36 -9.97 4.73
C CYS A 119 4.06 -10.42 3.30
N LEU A 120 5.06 -10.44 2.44
CA LEU A 120 4.91 -10.87 1.06
C LEU A 120 4.64 -12.38 0.96
N SER A 121 5.35 -13.20 1.75
CA SER A 121 5.07 -14.63 1.86
C SER A 121 3.64 -14.89 2.35
N ASP A 122 3.16 -14.12 3.33
CA ASP A 122 1.83 -14.33 3.90
C ASP A 122 0.72 -13.84 2.99
N ALA A 123 0.92 -12.74 2.26
CA ALA A 123 -0.03 -12.25 1.27
C ALA A 123 -0.16 -13.22 0.08
N GLN A 124 0.95 -13.78 -0.41
CA GLN A 124 0.92 -14.73 -1.52
C GLN A 124 0.17 -16.03 -1.21
N LYS A 125 0.20 -16.51 0.04
CA LYS A 125 -0.57 -17.70 0.46
C LYS A 125 -2.08 -17.49 0.37
N LYS A 126 -2.55 -16.24 0.44
CA LYS A 126 -3.97 -15.90 0.39
C LYS A 126 -4.52 -15.73 -1.02
N VAL A 127 -3.64 -15.67 -2.03
CA VAL A 127 -4.06 -15.54 -3.43
C VAL A 127 -4.63 -16.88 -3.92
N PRO A 128 -5.88 -16.91 -4.42
CA PRO A 128 -6.45 -18.10 -5.04
C PRO A 128 -5.61 -18.52 -6.26
N LYS A 129 -5.41 -19.82 -6.47
CA LYS A 129 -4.56 -20.34 -7.58
C LYS A 129 -5.31 -20.47 -8.93
N ASP A 130 -6.63 -20.40 -8.92
CA ASP A 130 -7.49 -20.55 -10.10
C ASP A 130 -8.31 -19.28 -10.29
N LEU A 131 -7.92 -18.41 -11.24
CA LEU A 131 -8.57 -17.11 -11.42
C LEU A 131 -8.67 -16.71 -12.90
N LYS A 132 -9.74 -15.99 -13.22
CA LYS A 132 -9.96 -15.35 -14.53
C LYS A 132 -9.25 -13.98 -14.58
N ALA A 133 -8.94 -13.50 -15.77
CA ALA A 133 -8.20 -12.24 -16.00
C ALA A 133 -8.79 -10.99 -15.31
N GLU A 134 -10.12 -10.89 -15.13
CA GLU A 134 -10.77 -9.78 -14.40
C GLU A 134 -10.49 -9.82 -12.89
N GLU A 135 -10.28 -11.01 -12.32
CA GLU A 135 -9.94 -11.17 -10.92
C GLU A 135 -8.44 -10.96 -10.68
N GLU A 136 -7.58 -11.15 -11.68
CA GLU A 136 -6.13 -10.94 -11.56
C GLU A 136 -5.79 -9.50 -11.17
N ASN A 137 -6.36 -8.50 -11.84
CA ASN A 137 -6.13 -7.09 -11.50
C ASN A 137 -6.67 -6.74 -10.10
N SER A 138 -7.85 -7.24 -9.75
CA SER A 138 -8.43 -7.00 -8.42
C SER A 138 -7.58 -7.64 -7.31
N ASN A 139 -7.02 -8.82 -7.56
CA ASN A 139 -6.16 -9.52 -6.63
C ASN A 139 -4.79 -8.86 -6.51
N GLN A 140 -4.23 -8.33 -7.59
CA GLN A 140 -2.99 -7.55 -7.55
C GLN A 140 -3.14 -6.29 -6.68
N CYS A 141 -4.24 -5.55 -6.82
CA CYS A 141 -4.53 -4.40 -5.95
C CYS A 141 -4.71 -4.83 -4.48
N SER A 142 -5.40 -5.94 -4.22
CA SER A 142 -5.62 -6.47 -2.87
C SER A 142 -4.29 -6.88 -2.22
N VAL A 143 -3.44 -7.62 -2.93
CA VAL A 143 -2.12 -8.03 -2.44
C VAL A 143 -1.25 -6.81 -2.15
N ALA A 144 -1.28 -5.79 -3.01
CA ALA A 144 -0.53 -4.56 -2.77
C ALA A 144 -0.97 -3.87 -1.46
N PHE A 145 -2.27 -3.79 -1.20
CA PHE A 145 -2.80 -3.21 0.03
C PHE A 145 -2.43 -4.03 1.28
N GLU A 146 -2.59 -5.36 1.21
CA GLU A 146 -2.27 -6.24 2.34
C GLU A 146 -0.78 -6.19 2.71
N VAL A 147 0.10 -6.23 1.70
CA VAL A 147 1.54 -6.14 1.92
C VAL A 147 1.91 -4.78 2.52
N PHE A 148 1.35 -3.68 2.02
CA PHE A 148 1.58 -2.34 2.56
C PHE A 148 1.22 -2.24 4.05
N ASN A 149 0.02 -2.68 4.44
CA ASN A 149 -0.43 -2.61 5.83
C ASN A 149 0.46 -3.46 6.73
N CYS A 150 0.70 -4.72 6.34
CA CYS A 150 1.53 -5.63 7.13
C CYS A 150 2.96 -5.10 7.32
N VAL A 151 3.58 -4.54 6.27
CA VAL A 151 4.92 -3.97 6.36
C VAL A 151 4.93 -2.73 7.26
N SER A 152 3.93 -1.85 7.11
CA SER A 152 3.81 -0.63 7.91
C SER A 152 3.62 -0.95 9.39
N ASP A 153 2.76 -1.92 9.71
CA ASP A 153 2.52 -2.39 11.08
C ASP A 153 3.79 -2.97 11.70
N ARG A 154 4.50 -3.86 10.99
CA ARG A 154 5.73 -4.49 11.49
C ARG A 154 6.89 -3.51 11.68
N ILE A 155 7.08 -2.58 10.76
CA ILE A 155 8.07 -1.51 10.93
C ILE A 155 7.66 -0.62 12.12
N GLY A 156 6.37 -0.34 12.25
CA GLY A 156 5.77 0.37 13.39
C GLY A 156 6.09 -0.29 14.73
N GLU A 157 5.85 -1.59 14.85
CA GLU A 157 6.13 -2.40 16.04
C GLU A 157 7.63 -2.44 16.35
N TYR A 158 8.47 -2.59 15.34
CA TYR A 158 9.92 -2.74 15.52
C TYR A 158 10.60 -1.41 15.87
N CYS A 159 10.23 -0.32 15.18
CA CYS A 159 10.85 0.99 15.32
C CYS A 159 10.12 1.92 16.32
N GLY A 160 8.92 1.54 16.77
CA GLY A 160 8.05 2.34 17.64
C GLY A 160 7.31 3.48 16.91
N GLN A 161 7.40 3.54 15.57
CA GLN A 161 6.80 4.56 14.71
C GLN A 161 6.48 3.94 13.33
N THR A 162 5.28 4.16 12.81
CA THR A 162 4.89 3.72 11.46
C THR A 162 5.51 4.65 10.40
N PRO A 163 6.08 4.10 9.31
CA PRO A 163 6.66 4.86 8.21
C PRO A 163 5.62 5.52 7.29
#